data_AF-A0A1F4UR26-F1
#
_entry.id   AF-A0A1F4UR26-F1
#
_cell.length_a   1.000
_cell.length_b   1.000
_cell.length_c   1.000
_cell.angle_alpha   90.00
_cell.angle_beta   90.00
_cell.angle_gamma   90.00
#
_symmetry.space_group_name_H-M   'P 1'
#
loop_
_entity.id
_entity.type
_entity.pdbx_description
1 polymer ?
#
loop_
_entity_poly.entity_id
_entity_poly.type
_entity_poly.pdbx_seq_one_letter_code
_entity_poly.pdbx_strand_id
1 'polypeptide(L)' 'MKNINYDLIKMLHCKLDSAWRLEKYYIDDAKEAKCHSISALEKILEEDKKHIETLKEEIKMRMEAGVFD' A
#
# COMPACT_ATOMS: atom_id res chain seq x y z
N MET A 1 -1.21 -10.82 -22.21
CA MET A 1 -0.30 -11.62 -21.36
C MET A 1 -0.57 -11.20 -19.93
N LYS A 2 -1.00 -12.11 -19.05
CA LYS A 2 -1.21 -11.80 -17.63
C LYS A 2 0.13 -12.03 -16.94
N ASN A 3 0.77 -10.98 -16.43
CA ASN A 3 2.03 -11.09 -15.69
C ASN A 3 1.71 -10.82 -14.23
N ILE A 4 1.44 -11.88 -13.48
CA ILE A 4 0.98 -11.77 -12.10
C ILE A 4 2.07 -11.18 -11.20
N ASN A 5 3.34 -11.43 -11.53
CA ASN A 5 4.48 -10.86 -10.82
C ASN A 5 4.51 -9.33 -10.96
N TYR A 6 4.31 -8.83 -12.17
CA TYR A 6 4.17 -7.40 -12.44
C TYR A 6 2.97 -6.83 -11.69
N ASP A 7 1.82 -7.50 -11.72
CA ASP A 7 0.61 -7.04 -11.05
C ASP A 7 0.82 -6.91 -9.53
N LEU A 8 1.47 -7.89 -8.89
CA LEU A 8 1.81 -7.85 -7.46
C LEU A 8 2.77 -6.71 -7.13
N ILE A 9 3.85 -6.54 -7.92
CA ILE A 9 4.80 -5.44 -7.73
C ILE A 9 4.10 -4.08 -7.93
N LYS A 10 3.23 -3.99 -8.93
CA LYS A 10 2.48 -2.77 -9.22
C LYS A 10 1.52 -2.43 -8.08
N MET A 11 0.83 -3.43 -7.52
CA MET A 11 -0.01 -3.26 -6.34
C MET A 11 0.80 -2.82 -5.13
N LEU A 12 1.96 -3.43 -4.88
CA LEU A 12 2.86 -3.05 -3.79
C LEU A 12 3.31 -1.60 -3.93
N HIS A 13 3.74 -1.19 -5.13
CA HIS A 13 4.11 0.19 -5.42
C HIS A 13 2.97 1.17 -5.11
N CYS A 14 1.75 0.87 -5.57
CA CYS A 14 0.59 1.74 -5.31
C CYS A 14 0.27 1.86 -3.81
N LYS A 15 0.40 0.77 -3.05
CA LYS A 15 0.19 0.79 -1.60
C LYS A 15 1.27 1.58 -0.86
N LEU A 16 2.53 1.41 -1.25
CA LEU A 16 3.65 2.18 -0.71
C LEU A 16 3.47 3.69 -0.97
N ASP A 17 3.12 4.09 -2.19
CA ASP A 17 2.89 5.49 -2.53
C ASP A 17 1.69 6.07 -1.75
N SER A 18 0.57 5.33 -1.67
CA SER A 18 -0.61 5.72 -0.88
C SER A 18 -0.27 5.93 0.59
N ALA A 19 0.36 4.95 1.24
CA ALA A 19 0.72 5.02 2.65
C ALA A 19 1.67 6.19 2.93
N TRP A 20 2.68 6.40 2.07
CA TRP A 20 3.61 7.52 2.23
C TRP A 20 2.90 8.87 2.12
N ARG A 21 1.99 9.06 1.16
CA ARG A 21 1.24 10.33 1.01
C ARG A 21 0.29 10.57 2.18
N LEU A 22 -0.37 9.52 2.67
CA LEU A 22 -1.22 9.59 3.87
C LEU A 22 -0.42 10.05 5.08
N GLU A 23 0.76 9.46 5.31
CA GLU A 23 1.64 9.81 6.43
C GLU A 23 2.28 11.19 6.33
N LYS A 24 2.63 11.62 5.11
CA LYS A 24 3.41 12.85 4.92
C LYS A 24 2.58 14.09 4.67
N TYR A 25 1.37 13.95 4.14
CA TYR A 25 0.58 15.10 3.70
C TYR A 25 -0.88 14.94 4.12
N TYR A 26 -1.58 13.91 3.65
CA TYR A 26 -3.05 13.95 3.63
C TYR A 26 -3.69 13.98 5.02
N ILE A 27 -3.12 13.27 5.99
CA ILE A 27 -3.66 13.26 7.36
C ILE A 27 -3.43 14.62 8.03
N ASP A 28 -2.27 15.24 7.83
CA ASP A 28 -1.94 16.53 8.42
C ASP A 28 -2.73 17.65 7.75
N ASP A 29 -2.83 17.65 6.42
CA ASP A 29 -3.70 18.57 5.66
C ASP A 29 -5.16 18.47 6.13
N ALA A 30 -5.66 17.25 6.36
CA ALA A 30 -7.01 17.03 6.87
C ALA A 30 -7.20 17.52 8.32
N LYS A 31 -6.17 17.43 9.16
CA LYS A 31 -6.16 17.97 10.53
C LYS A 31 -6.19 19.50 10.51
N GLU A 32 -5.36 20.13 9.68
CA GLU A 32 -5.33 21.59 9.50
C GLU A 32 -6.67 22.13 8.98
N ALA A 33 -7.24 21.45 7.99
CA ALA A 33 -8.55 21.79 7.42
C ALA A 33 -9.74 21.40 8.33
N LYS A 34 -9.49 20.75 9.48
CA LYS A 34 -10.51 20.26 10.43
C LYS A 34 -11.57 19.35 9.77
N CYS A 35 -11.12 18.49 8.86
CA CYS A 35 -11.98 17.55 8.15
C CYS A 35 -12.48 16.43 9.07
N HIS A 36 -13.71 15.97 8.86
CA HIS A 36 -14.26 14.79 9.55
C HIS A 36 -13.66 13.46 9.05
N SER A 37 -12.90 13.49 7.95
CA SER A 37 -12.32 12.32 7.30
C SER A 37 -11.02 11.81 7.93
N ILE A 38 -10.48 12.48 8.96
CA ILE A 38 -9.18 12.14 9.57
C ILE A 38 -9.16 10.68 10.02
N SER A 39 -10.20 10.23 10.75
CA SER A 39 -10.28 8.85 11.25
C SER A 39 -10.34 7.82 10.12
N ALA A 40 -10.99 8.14 9.01
CA ALA A 40 -11.02 7.29 7.83
C ALA A 40 -9.63 7.20 7.17
N LEU A 41 -8.91 8.33 7.05
CA LEU A 41 -7.56 8.37 6.50
C LEU A 41 -6.55 7.60 7.36
N GLU A 42 -6.64 7.73 8.69
CA GLU A 42 -5.81 6.96 9.64
C GLU A 42 -6.09 5.46 9.53
N LYS A 43 -7.36 5.06 9.41
CA LYS A 43 -7.74 3.65 9.20
C LYS A 43 -7.22 3.11 7.87
N ILE A 44 -7.35 3.87 6.78
CA ILE A 44 -6.83 3.48 5.46
C ILE A 44 -5.31 3.30 5.53
N LEU A 45 -4.58 4.19 6.22
CA LEU A 45 -3.15 4.06 6.40
C LEU A 45 -2.77 2.76 7.14
N GLU A 46 -3.48 2.44 8.21
CA GLU A 46 -3.25 1.19 8.96
C GLU A 46 -3.50 -0.04 8.08
N GLU A 47 -4.57 -0.04 7.30
CA GLU A 47 -4.90 -1.13 6.37
C GLU A 47 -3.87 -1.23 5.23
N ASP A 48 -3.43 -0.11 4.66
CA ASP A 48 -2.41 -0.11 3.61
C ASP A 48 -1.07 -0.67 4.11
N LYS A 49 -0.68 -0.40 5.37
CA LYS A 49 0.50 -1.04 5.99
C LYS A 49 0.36 -2.56 6.08
N LYS A 50 -0.82 -3.07 6.45
CA LYS A 50 -1.08 -4.52 6.48
C LYS A 50 -1.00 -5.11 5.07
N HIS A 51 -1.60 -4.46 4.08
CA HIS A 51 -1.53 -4.89 2.68
C HIS A 51 -0.09 -4.89 2.13
N ILE A 52 0.73 -3.92 2.50
CA ILE A 52 2.15 -3.87 2.11
C ILE A 52 2.89 -5.12 2.59
N GLU A 53 2.71 -5.53 3.84
CA GLU A 53 3.38 -6.73 4.36
C GLU A 53 2.87 -8.00 3.67
N THR A 54 1.55 -8.14 3.47
CA THR A 54 0.99 -9.27 2.70
C THR A 54 1.57 -9.36 1.28
N LEU A 55 1.71 -8.23 0.59
CA LEU A 55 2.28 -8.20 -0.76
C LEU A 55 3.77 -8.53 -0.77
N LYS A 56 4.54 -8.08 0.22
CA LYS A 56 5.96 -8.44 0.37
C LYS A 56 6.13 -9.94 0.59
N GLU A 57 5.30 -10.54 1.44
CA GLU A 57 5.33 -11.98 1.72
C GLU A 57 5.02 -12.79 0.45
N GLU A 58 3.97 -12.43 -0.29
CA GLU A 58 3.61 -13.12 -1.54
C GLU A 58 4.72 -12.99 -2.61
N ILE A 59 5.25 -11.78 -2.81
CA ILE A 59 6.36 -11.57 -3.76
C ILE A 59 7.57 -12.41 -3.36
N LYS A 60 7.90 -12.47 -2.06
CA LYS A 60 9.01 -13.29 -1.56
C LYS A 60 8.78 -14.77 -1.85
N MET A 61 7.59 -15.30 -1.58
CA MET A 61 7.25 -16.71 -1.87
C MET A 61 7.40 -17.03 -3.37
N ARG A 62 6.97 -16.12 -4.25
CA ARG A 62 7.12 -16.30 -5.69
C ARG A 62 8.58 -16.25 -6.15
N MET A 63 9.38 -15.36 -5.58
CA MET A 63 10.82 -15.29 -5.83
C MET A 63 11.53 -16.57 -5.39
N GLU A 64 11.22 -17.09 -4.19
CA GLU A 64 11.78 -18.33 -3.66
C GLU A 64 11.37 -19.56 -4.50
N ALA A 65 10.15 -19.56 -5.04
CA ALA A 65 9.68 -20.59 -5.96
C ALA A 65 10.27 -20.50 -7.37
N GLY A 66 10.96 -19.39 -7.71
CA GLY A 66 11.52 -19.16 -9.05
C GLY A 66 10.46 -18.95 -10.14
N VAL A 67 9.26 -18.49 -9.78
CA VAL A 67 8.12 -18.37 -10.69
C VAL A 67 7.99 -16.92 -11.19
N PHE A 68 8.41 -16.66 -12.42
CA PHE A 68 8.48 -15.32 -13.05
C PHE A 68 7.51 -15.08 -14.20
N ASP A 69 6.46 -15.89 -14.29
CA ASP A 69 5.39 -15.78 -15.31
C ASP A 69 4.35 -14.67 -15.04
#